data_AF-A0A1V1P8V3-F1
#
_entry.id   AF-A0A1V1P8V3-F1
#
_cell.length_a   1.000
_cell.length_b   1.000
_cell.length_c   1.000
_cell.angle_alpha   90.00
_cell.angle_beta   90.00
_cell.angle_gamma   90.00
#
_symmetry.space_group_name_H-M   'P 1'
#
loop_
_entity.id
_entity.type
_entity.pdbx_description
1 polymer ?
#
loop_
_entity_poly.entity_id
_entity_poly.type
_entity_poly.pdbx_seq_one_letter_code
_entity_poly.pdbx_strand_id
1 'polypeptide(L)' 'MNDHFNYLAGVTMIQILSFISVLVAAILIGTWFLDEIKQAKIKGLPWYQPYLSVPGVIIIVAIAFPIIIRLLYH' A
#
# COMPACT_ATOMS: atom_id res chain seq x y z
N MET A 1 23.12 4.17 -31.27
CA MET A 1 23.86 4.15 -29.98
C MET A 1 23.19 5.07 -28.95
N ASN A 2 22.78 6.28 -29.33
CA ASN A 2 22.04 7.22 -28.46
C ASN A 2 20.60 6.77 -28.14
N ASP A 3 20.03 5.95 -29.01
CA ASP A 3 18.63 5.50 -28.99
C ASP A 3 18.37 4.53 -27.82
N HIS A 4 19.33 3.63 -27.56
CA HIS A 4 19.30 2.73 -26.40
C HIS A 4 19.46 3.50 -25.08
N PHE A 5 20.32 4.52 -25.03
CA PHE A 5 20.47 5.37 -23.83
C PHE A 5 19.18 6.13 -23.52
N ASN A 6 18.51 6.71 -24.53
CA ASN A 6 17.24 7.40 -24.37
C ASN A 6 16.11 6.46 -23.94
N TYR A 7 16.09 5.21 -24.44
CA TYR A 7 15.13 4.20 -23.98
C TYR A 7 15.33 3.85 -22.50
N LEU A 8 16.58 3.63 -22.08
CA LEU A 8 16.89 3.36 -20.67
C LEU A 8 16.52 4.54 -19.77
N ALA A 9 16.81 5.78 -20.19
CA ALA A 9 16.42 6.99 -19.47
C ALA A 9 14.88 7.17 -19.40
N GLY A 10 14.16 6.84 -20.48
CA GLY A 10 12.69 6.85 -20.47
C GLY A 10 12.10 5.82 -19.49
N VAL A 11 12.67 4.61 -19.47
CA VAL A 11 12.25 3.53 -18.55
C VAL A 11 12.51 3.91 -17.09
N THR A 12 13.67 4.50 -16.76
CA THR A 12 13.98 4.91 -15.38
C THR A 12 13.06 6.03 -14.88
N MET A 13 12.70 6.99 -15.74
CA MET A 13 11.75 8.06 -15.37
C MET A 13 10.37 7.50 -15.02
N ILE A 14 9.87 6.55 -15.82
CA ILE A 14 8.57 5.89 -15.56
C ILE A 14 8.62 5.08 -14.26
N GLN A 15 9.72 4.40 -13.98
CA GLN A 15 9.91 3.66 -12.73
C GLN A 15 9.86 4.58 -11.51
N ILE A 16 10.56 5.72 -11.56
CA ILE A 16 10.54 6.72 -10.47
C ILE A 16 9.12 7.22 -10.22
N LEU A 17 8.37 7.55 -11.28
CA LEU A 17 6.97 7.98 -11.15
C LEU A 17 6.08 6.88 -10.55
N SER A 18 6.34 5.63 -10.90
CA SER A 18 5.62 4.48 -10.35
C SER A 18 5.87 4.34 -8.84
N PHE A 19 7.13 4.50 -8.39
CA PHE A 19 7.45 4.47 -6.96
C PHE A 19 6.78 5.60 -6.19
N ILE A 20 6.80 6.82 -6.72
CA ILE A 20 6.11 7.97 -6.12
C ILE A 20 4.61 7.67 -5.98
N SER A 21 4.00 7.09 -7.02
CA SER A 21 2.58 6.73 -7.01
C SER A 21 2.25 5.72 -5.91
N VAL A 22 3.10 4.69 -5.73
CA VAL A 22 2.94 3.69 -4.66
C VAL A 22 3.09 4.33 -3.27
N LEU A 23 4.05 5.22 -3.09
CA LEU A 23 4.26 5.93 -1.83
C LEU A 23 3.06 6.81 -1.46
N VAL A 24 2.52 7.57 -2.43
CA VAL A 24 1.32 8.39 -2.23
C VAL A 24 0.13 7.51 -1.86
N ALA A 25 -0.09 6.40 -2.56
CA ALA A 25 -1.17 5.46 -2.25
C ALA A 25 -1.04 4.90 -0.82
N ALA A 26 0.18 4.52 -0.41
CA ALA A 26 0.45 4.02 0.95
C ALA A 26 0.16 5.07 2.03
N ILE A 27 0.55 6.33 1.79
CA ILE A 27 0.27 7.44 2.72
C ILE A 27 -1.24 7.66 2.85
N LEU A 28 -1.98 7.73 1.74
CA LEU A 28 -3.42 7.94 1.75
C LEU A 28 -4.18 6.85 2.50
N ILE A 29 -3.81 5.59 2.29
CA ILE A 29 -4.40 4.44 3.01
C ILE A 29 -4.03 4.52 4.50
N GLY A 30 -2.79 4.85 4.82
CA GLY A 30 -2.31 4.99 6.19
C GLY A 30 -3.05 6.08 6.97
N THR A 31 -3.23 7.26 6.37
CA THR A 31 -3.98 8.36 7.01
C THR A 31 -5.44 7.98 7.23
N TRP A 32 -6.05 7.31 6.26
CA TRP A 32 -7.43 6.83 6.39
C TRP A 32 -7.57 5.81 7.53
N PHE A 33 -6.63 4.87 7.65
CA PHE A 33 -6.64 3.90 8.74
C PHE A 33 -6.44 4.56 10.13
N LEU A 34 -5.57 5.57 10.22
CA LEU A 34 -5.37 6.32 11.45
C LEU A 34 -6.65 7.05 11.90
N ASP A 35 -7.40 7.62 10.96
CA ASP A 35 -8.70 8.24 11.25
C ASP A 35 -9.70 7.21 11.77
N GLU A 36 -9.71 6.00 11.22
CA GLU A 36 -10.57 4.92 11.71
C GLU A 36 -10.20 4.47 13.12
N ILE A 37 -8.91 4.35 13.43
CA ILE A 37 -8.44 4.08 14.82
C ILE A 37 -8.90 5.18 15.75
N LYS A 38 -8.75 6.44 15.35
CA LYS A 38 -9.17 7.59 16.16
C LYS A 38 -10.68 7.55 16.41
N GLN A 39 -11.48 7.26 15.39
CA GLN A 39 -12.93 7.10 15.54
C GLN A 39 -13.30 5.91 16.45
N ALA A 40 -12.62 4.78 16.31
CA ALA A 40 -12.84 3.61 17.15
C ALA A 40 -12.52 3.90 18.62
N LYS A 41 -11.42 4.63 18.88
CA LYS A 41 -11.03 5.09 20.21
C LYS A 41 -12.08 6.03 20.83
N ILE A 42 -12.59 6.98 20.05
CA ILE A 42 -13.64 7.92 20.51
C ILE A 42 -14.93 7.16 20.85
N LYS A 43 -15.28 6.14 20.07
CA LYS A 43 -16.49 5.35 20.26
C LYS A 43 -16.34 4.24 21.32
N GLY A 44 -15.16 4.08 21.94
CA GLY A 44 -14.89 3.01 22.91
C GLY A 44 -14.97 1.60 22.33
N LEU A 45 -14.76 1.47 21.02
CA LEU A 45 -14.88 0.21 20.29
C LEU A 45 -13.66 -0.69 20.54
N PRO A 46 -13.83 -2.01 20.42
CA PRO A 46 -12.72 -2.95 20.59
C PRO A 46 -11.57 -2.69 19.62
N TRP A 47 -10.35 -2.95 20.08
CA TRP A 47 -9.09 -2.70 19.37
C TRP A 47 -8.98 -3.38 17.99
N TYR A 48 -9.70 -4.49 17.77
CA TYR A 48 -9.72 -5.20 16.49
C TYR A 48 -10.68 -4.59 15.46
N GLN A 49 -11.57 -3.68 15.85
CA GLN A 49 -12.60 -3.16 14.96
C GLN A 49 -12.08 -2.33 13.77
N PRO A 50 -11.02 -1.51 13.91
CA PRO A 50 -10.42 -0.82 12.77
C PRO A 50 -9.95 -1.77 11.66
N TYR A 51 -9.60 -3.01 11.98
CA TYR A 51 -9.18 -4.01 11.00
C TYR A 51 -10.32 -4.56 10.14
N LEU A 52 -11.57 -4.43 10.61
CA LEU A 52 -12.77 -4.80 9.85
C LEU A 52 -13.25 -3.67 8.92
N SER A 53 -12.65 -2.48 9.02
CA SER A 53 -12.94 -1.36 8.14
C SER A 53 -12.33 -1.55 6.75
N VAL A 54 -12.85 -0.82 5.76
CA VAL A 54 -12.30 -0.82 4.39
C VAL A 54 -10.78 -0.59 4.35
N PRO A 55 -10.20 0.46 5.00
CA PRO A 55 -8.75 0.65 4.99
C PRO A 55 -8.02 -0.46 5.74
N GLY A 56 -8.58 -0.99 6.83
CA GLY A 56 -7.99 -2.09 7.60
C GLY A 56 -7.85 -3.38 6.79
N VAL A 57 -8.89 -3.74 6.03
CA VAL A 57 -8.89 -4.92 5.16
C VAL A 57 -7.86 -4.76 4.04
N ILE A 58 -7.74 -3.56 3.44
CA ILE A 58 -6.72 -3.30 2.41
C ILE A 58 -5.32 -3.55 2.97
N ILE A 59 -5.04 -3.07 4.19
CA ILE A 59 -3.75 -3.29 4.87
C ILE A 59 -3.51 -4.79 5.14
N ILE A 60 -4.52 -5.50 5.65
CA ILE A 60 -4.41 -6.94 5.91
C ILE A 60 -4.10 -7.70 4.63
N VAL A 61 -4.83 -7.43 3.54
CA VAL A 61 -4.60 -8.08 2.25
C VAL A 61 -3.20 -7.75 1.74
N ALA A 62 -2.75 -6.49 1.82
CA ALA A 62 -1.41 -6.10 1.38
C ALA A 62 -0.29 -6.84 2.13
N ILE A 63 -0.46 -7.09 3.43
CA ILE A 63 0.51 -7.85 4.25
C ILE A 63 0.40 -9.36 3.99
N ALA A 64 -0.81 -9.89 3.83
CA ALA A 64 -1.06 -11.31 3.61
C ALA A 64 -0.63 -11.77 2.21
N PHE A 65 -0.77 -10.91 1.20
CA PHE A 65 -0.49 -11.22 -0.20
C PHE A 65 0.91 -11.83 -0.46
N PRO A 66 2.04 -11.24 -0.01
CA PRO A 66 3.36 -11.84 -0.21
C PRO A 66 3.52 -13.18 0.52
N ILE A 67 2.85 -13.35 1.67
CA ILE A 67 2.88 -14.60 2.45
C ILE A 67 2.15 -15.70 1.67
N ILE A 68 0.97 -15.39 1.13
CA ILE A 68 0.15 -16.32 0.33
C ILE A 68 0.89 -16.74 -0.93
N ILE A 69 1.50 -15.79 -1.66
CA ILE A 69 2.30 -16.09 -2.86
C ILE A 69 3.45 -17.04 -2.52
N ARG A 70 4.18 -16.76 -1.44
CA ARG A 70 5.29 -17.61 -1.01
C ARG A 70 4.82 -19.02 -0.67
N LEU A 71 3.66 -19.16 -0.02
CA LEU A 71 3.09 -20.46 0.33
C LEU A 71 2.61 -21.24 -0.91
N LEU A 72 2.04 -20.56 -1.91
CA LEU A 72 1.51 -21.19 -3.12
C LEU A 72 2.63 -21.62 -4.10
N TYR A 73 3.73 -20.88 -4.15
CA TYR A 73 4.87 -21.16 -5.03
C TYR A 73 5.95 -22.04 -4.36
N HIS A 74 5.72 -22.48 -3.12
CA HIS A 74 6.54 -23.49 -2.45
C HIS A 74 6.06 -24.89 -2.83
#